data_AF-A0A6A6B1H1-F1
#
_entry.id   AF-A0A6A6B1H1-F1
#
_cell.length_a   1.000
_cell.length_b   1.000
_cell.length_c   1.000
_cell.angle_alpha   90.00
_cell.angle_beta   90.00
_cell.angle_gamma   90.00
#
_symmetry.space_group_name_H-M   'P 1'
#
loop_
_entity.id
_entity.type
_entity.pdbx_description
1 polymer ?
#
loop_
_entity_poly.entity_id
_entity_poly.type
_entity_poly.pdbx_seq_one_letter_code
_entity_poly.pdbx_strand_id
1 'polypeptide(L)'
;MLRDLENFDNASRGVKGCLWFLSTARYGHIASLGAVVTILALGFDTFAQNILGTQYHEVPQQNLRSVGLIPRSEIYNASNKIQNWFKEGLNFDMKAAISSSALGLKASAPSPACSTGNCSWPLVPSLAMCGSCADVTAKLKSNCTSGYCQYYLPDGMVLQGPKAGVSEAKIQTFATTLFKVGQTTSGQVYSDVLNKPGRIYAARFSAITTWVQERNPGDSLAATECALWFCIQAYNTSILSGIHHESVEMEYDMATFLDPQNLLRSGPGGPNFTGIPDKFNISEGTVFGPSYKVIEALNDSISEQVSGNVTWSGHYGAFQYSSDRPKAFGMRAKI
;
A
#
# COMPACT_ATOMS: atom_id res chain seq x y z
N MET A 1 -33.93 -34.19 64.98
CA MET A 1 -33.71 -35.24 63.96
C MET A 1 -34.06 -34.78 62.55
N LEU A 2 -35.28 -34.33 62.22
CA LEU A 2 -35.59 -33.84 60.85
C LEU A 2 -34.86 -32.54 60.49
N ARG A 3 -34.84 -31.58 61.42
CA ARG A 3 -34.18 -30.28 61.26
C ARG A 3 -32.66 -30.38 61.15
N ASP A 4 -32.07 -31.40 61.79
CA ASP A 4 -30.63 -31.65 61.72
C ASP A 4 -30.26 -32.23 60.36
N LEU A 5 -31.10 -33.13 59.80
CA LEU A 5 -30.92 -33.68 58.46
C LEU A 5 -30.99 -32.59 57.37
N GLU A 6 -31.94 -31.66 57.51
CA GLU A 6 -32.08 -30.52 56.60
C GLU A 6 -30.88 -29.56 56.66
N ASN A 7 -30.33 -29.34 57.86
CA ASN A 7 -29.12 -28.55 58.04
C ASN A 7 -27.89 -29.22 57.38
N PHE A 8 -27.79 -30.55 57.45
CA PHE A 8 -26.72 -31.31 56.76
C PHE A 8 -26.89 -31.28 55.24
N ASP A 9 -28.11 -31.44 54.72
CA ASP A 9 -28.39 -31.38 53.29
C ASP A 9 -28.13 -29.97 52.72
N ASN A 10 -28.46 -28.91 53.45
CA ASN A 10 -28.12 -27.55 53.06
C ASN A 10 -26.61 -27.27 53.07
N ALA A 11 -25.87 -27.85 54.01
CA ALA A 11 -24.41 -27.72 54.06
C ALA A 11 -23.70 -28.36 52.86
N SER A 12 -24.24 -29.46 52.30
CA SER A 12 -23.64 -30.12 51.13
C SER A 12 -23.87 -29.36 49.81
N ARG A 13 -24.84 -28.44 49.78
CA ARG A 13 -25.29 -27.73 48.55
C ARG A 13 -24.50 -26.46 48.21
N GLY A 14 -23.48 -26.10 48.99
CA GLY A 14 -22.53 -25.06 48.62
C GLY A 14 -22.02 -24.19 49.77
N VAL A 15 -21.12 -23.25 49.45
CA VAL A 15 -20.38 -22.43 50.43
C VAL A 15 -21.29 -21.68 51.40
N LYS A 16 -22.43 -21.15 50.92
CA LYS A 16 -23.41 -20.44 51.76
C LYS A 16 -24.03 -21.37 52.81
N GLY A 17 -24.31 -22.62 52.43
CA GLY A 17 -24.79 -23.65 53.33
C GLY A 17 -23.74 -24.08 54.34
N CYS A 18 -22.49 -24.28 53.93
CA CYS A 18 -21.37 -24.57 54.82
C CYS A 18 -21.14 -23.45 55.87
N LEU A 19 -21.14 -22.18 55.43
CA LEU A 19 -20.95 -21.03 56.33
C LEU A 19 -22.10 -20.89 57.33
N TRP A 20 -23.33 -21.06 56.86
CA TRP A 20 -24.50 -21.02 57.72
C TRP A 20 -24.50 -22.18 58.73
N PHE A 21 -24.13 -23.38 58.28
CA PHE A 21 -23.99 -24.56 59.13
C PHE A 21 -22.90 -24.38 60.20
N LEU A 22 -21.74 -23.82 59.84
CA LEU A 22 -20.67 -23.51 60.81
C LEU A 22 -21.08 -22.43 61.82
N SER A 23 -21.94 -21.48 61.43
CA SER A 23 -22.44 -20.44 62.34
C SER A 23 -23.49 -20.94 63.34
N THR A 24 -24.16 -22.06 63.04
CA THR A 24 -25.24 -22.63 63.87
C THR A 24 -24.86 -23.93 64.58
N ALA A 25 -23.82 -24.64 64.12
CA ALA A 25 -23.33 -25.87 64.76
C ALA A 25 -22.41 -25.58 65.95
N ARG A 26 -22.63 -26.28 67.08
CA ARG A 26 -21.68 -26.27 68.22
C ARG A 26 -20.43 -27.06 67.85
N TYR A 27 -19.25 -26.50 68.12
CA TYR A 27 -17.93 -27.07 67.83
C TYR A 27 -17.80 -28.49 68.44
N GLY A 28 -17.70 -29.52 67.58
CA GLY A 28 -17.52 -30.91 68.05
C GLY A 28 -18.03 -32.03 67.12
N HIS A 29 -18.68 -31.71 66.00
CA HIS A 29 -19.20 -32.72 65.07
C HIS A 29 -18.30 -32.92 63.84
N ILE A 30 -18.08 -34.17 63.42
CA ILE A 30 -17.29 -34.54 62.22
C ILE A 30 -17.79 -33.78 60.96
N ALA A 31 -19.07 -33.46 60.91
CA ALA A 31 -19.65 -32.70 59.81
C ALA A 31 -19.17 -31.24 59.72
N SER A 32 -18.79 -30.58 60.83
CA SER A 32 -18.20 -29.24 60.77
C SER A 32 -16.81 -29.29 60.12
N LEU A 33 -16.07 -30.38 60.33
CA LEU A 33 -14.79 -30.61 59.65
C LEU A 33 -15.00 -30.79 58.14
N GLY A 34 -16.03 -31.55 57.73
CA GLY A 34 -16.42 -31.67 56.33
C GLY A 34 -16.76 -30.32 55.68
N ALA A 35 -17.54 -29.47 56.36
CA ALA A 35 -17.89 -28.14 55.87
C ALA A 35 -16.67 -27.21 55.71
N VAL A 36 -15.71 -27.26 56.65
CA VAL A 36 -14.44 -26.50 56.55
C VAL A 36 -13.59 -26.99 55.38
N VAL A 37 -13.46 -28.32 55.21
CA VAL A 37 -12.71 -28.90 54.09
C VAL A 37 -13.33 -28.48 52.75
N THR A 38 -14.66 -28.49 52.62
CA THR A 38 -15.34 -28.04 51.39
C THR A 38 -15.07 -26.56 51.09
N ILE A 39 -15.06 -25.68 52.10
CA ILE A 39 -14.73 -24.26 51.92
C ILE A 39 -13.26 -24.09 51.49
N LEU A 40 -12.34 -24.81 52.14
CA LEU A 40 -10.91 -24.76 51.80
C LEU A 40 -10.63 -25.31 50.40
N ALA A 41 -11.30 -26.39 50.00
CA ALA A 41 -11.19 -26.96 48.65
C ALA A 41 -11.66 -25.97 47.57
N LEU A 42 -12.79 -25.30 47.79
CA LEU A 42 -13.30 -24.28 46.86
C LEU A 42 -12.43 -23.03 46.82
N GLY A 43 -11.85 -22.64 47.96
CA GLY A 43 -10.85 -21.57 48.02
C GLY A 43 -9.61 -21.94 47.19
N PHE A 44 -9.09 -23.16 47.36
CA PHE A 44 -7.92 -23.65 46.65
C PHE A 44 -8.08 -23.55 45.13
N ASP A 45 -9.25 -23.95 44.59
CA ASP A 45 -9.52 -23.83 43.14
C ASP A 45 -9.46 -22.37 42.65
N THR A 46 -10.00 -21.42 43.41
CA THR A 46 -9.94 -19.99 43.04
C THR A 46 -8.53 -19.41 43.13
N PHE A 47 -7.73 -19.82 44.13
CA PHE A 47 -6.33 -19.37 44.24
C PHE A 47 -5.45 -20.03 43.18
N ALA A 48 -5.68 -21.29 42.85
CA ALA A 48 -4.98 -22.01 41.79
C ALA A 48 -5.25 -21.39 40.41
N GLN A 49 -6.47 -20.89 40.15
CA GLN A 49 -6.77 -20.16 38.92
C GLN A 49 -6.10 -18.78 38.88
N ASN A 50 -6.00 -18.10 40.03
CA ASN A 50 -5.37 -16.77 40.12
C ASN A 50 -3.83 -16.80 40.12
N ILE A 51 -3.19 -17.95 40.31
CA ILE A 51 -1.71 -18.06 40.38
C ILE A 51 -1.03 -18.19 39.01
N LEU A 52 -1.80 -18.36 37.94
CA LEU A 52 -1.26 -18.50 36.58
C LEU A 52 -0.90 -17.14 35.98
N GLY A 53 0.15 -16.51 36.53
CA GLY A 53 0.88 -15.46 35.84
C GLY A 53 1.79 -16.09 34.78
N THR A 54 1.35 -16.12 33.53
CA THR A 54 2.24 -16.49 32.41
C THR A 54 3.07 -15.25 32.03
N GLN A 55 4.36 -15.28 32.34
CA GLN A 55 5.30 -14.28 31.83
C GLN A 55 5.84 -14.76 30.48
N TYR A 56 5.60 -13.96 29.44
CA TYR A 56 6.15 -14.20 28.12
C TYR A 56 7.47 -13.45 28.00
N HIS A 57 8.51 -14.14 27.56
CA HIS A 57 9.79 -13.53 27.21
C HIS A 57 10.05 -13.70 25.73
N GLU A 58 10.50 -12.63 25.09
CA GLU A 58 10.98 -12.69 23.72
C GLU A 58 12.34 -13.39 23.71
N VAL A 59 12.46 -14.45 22.90
CA VAL A 59 13.69 -15.24 22.78
C VAL A 59 14.18 -15.12 21.33
N PRO A 60 15.44 -14.67 21.09
CA PRO A 60 15.98 -14.62 19.75
C PRO A 60 16.11 -16.05 19.21
N GLN A 61 15.31 -16.37 18.19
CA GLN A 61 15.29 -17.71 17.62
C GLN A 61 16.23 -17.79 16.42
N GLN A 62 17.30 -18.60 16.55
CA GLN A 62 18.30 -18.77 15.50
C GLN A 62 17.84 -19.68 14.34
N ASN A 63 16.76 -20.46 14.55
CA ASN A 63 16.21 -21.35 13.53
C ASN A 63 15.05 -20.69 12.77
N LEU A 64 15.29 -20.37 11.50
CA LEU A 64 14.36 -19.75 10.54
C LEU A 64 13.02 -20.49 10.30
N ARG A 65 12.86 -21.71 10.83
CA ARG A 65 11.69 -22.57 10.58
C ARG A 65 10.62 -22.50 11.67
N SER A 66 10.88 -21.82 12.78
CA SER A 66 10.01 -21.89 13.96
C SER A 66 9.43 -20.56 14.41
N VAL A 67 9.96 -19.44 13.92
CA VAL A 67 9.34 -18.11 14.02
C VAL A 67 9.10 -17.61 12.62
N GLY A 68 7.99 -16.90 12.46
CA GLY A 68 7.46 -16.40 11.21
C GLY A 68 8.41 -16.04 10.09
N LEU A 69 8.17 -16.62 8.92
CA LEU A 69 8.76 -16.16 7.67
C LEU A 69 8.15 -14.80 7.30
N ILE A 70 9.00 -13.78 7.16
CA ILE A 70 8.62 -12.48 6.62
C ILE A 70 8.83 -12.49 5.10
N PRO A 71 7.77 -12.29 4.30
CA PRO A 71 7.91 -12.26 2.85
C PRO A 71 8.67 -10.99 2.44
N ARG A 72 9.74 -11.16 1.68
CA ARG A 72 10.48 -10.06 1.04
C ARG A 72 10.80 -10.41 -0.40
N SER A 73 10.94 -9.41 -1.25
CA SER A 73 11.36 -9.57 -2.65
C SER A 73 12.74 -8.97 -2.85
N GLU A 74 13.67 -9.78 -3.35
CA GLU A 74 15.01 -9.33 -3.76
C GLU A 74 15.02 -9.09 -5.26
N ILE A 75 14.70 -10.15 -6.02
CA ILE A 75 14.58 -10.11 -7.47
C ILE A 75 13.13 -10.29 -7.87
N TYR A 76 12.63 -9.41 -8.75
CA TYR A 76 11.32 -9.56 -9.34
C TYR A 76 11.43 -9.91 -10.83
N ASN A 77 11.10 -11.15 -11.16
CA ASN A 77 11.12 -11.70 -12.53
C ASN A 77 9.81 -12.45 -12.86
N ALA A 78 8.72 -12.10 -12.16
CA ALA A 78 7.43 -12.74 -12.33
C ALA A 78 6.73 -12.20 -13.58
N SER A 79 6.58 -13.07 -14.58
CA SER A 79 5.92 -12.77 -15.85
C SER A 79 4.98 -13.90 -16.28
N ASN A 80 3.76 -13.56 -16.66
CA ASN A 80 2.86 -14.45 -17.37
C ASN A 80 3.19 -14.42 -18.86
N LYS A 81 3.47 -15.58 -19.45
CA LYS A 81 3.59 -15.68 -20.91
C LYS A 81 2.20 -15.47 -21.53
N ILE A 82 2.01 -14.35 -22.23
CA ILE A 82 0.81 -14.17 -23.05
C ILE A 82 1.03 -15.00 -24.31
N GLN A 83 0.15 -15.98 -24.53
CA GLN A 83 0.40 -17.13 -25.40
C GLN A 83 0.67 -16.83 -26.89
N ASN A 84 0.62 -15.58 -27.38
CA ASN A 84 0.67 -15.31 -28.83
C ASN A 84 1.43 -14.05 -29.33
N TRP A 85 2.22 -13.30 -28.54
CA TRP A 85 2.72 -11.99 -29.02
C TRP A 85 4.16 -11.56 -28.66
N PHE A 86 5.10 -12.47 -28.36
CA PHE A 86 6.47 -12.12 -27.93
C PHE A 86 6.58 -11.12 -26.75
N LYS A 87 5.45 -10.73 -26.15
CA LYS A 87 5.33 -9.86 -24.99
C LYS A 87 4.95 -10.66 -23.77
N GLU A 88 5.71 -10.47 -22.70
CA GLU A 88 5.40 -11.03 -21.39
C GLU A 88 4.46 -10.08 -20.64
N GLY A 89 3.40 -10.62 -20.06
CA GLY A 89 2.46 -9.87 -19.25
C GLY A 89 2.81 -9.93 -17.78
N LEU A 90 2.36 -8.95 -17.00
CA LEU A 90 2.44 -9.01 -15.54
C LEU A 90 1.55 -10.12 -14.96
N ASN A 91 1.94 -10.62 -13.80
CA ASN A 91 1.10 -11.50 -12.99
C ASN A 91 -0.21 -10.80 -12.60
N PHE A 92 -1.28 -11.58 -12.42
CA PHE A 92 -2.60 -11.06 -12.08
C PHE A 92 -2.58 -10.24 -10.79
N ASP A 93 -1.79 -10.66 -9.79
CA ASP A 93 -1.64 -9.93 -8.52
C ASP A 93 -1.07 -8.53 -8.72
N MET A 94 -0.07 -8.38 -9.61
CA MET A 94 0.51 -7.08 -9.92
C MET A 94 -0.45 -6.21 -10.72
N LYS A 95 -1.19 -6.80 -11.68
CA LYS A 95 -2.23 -6.07 -12.41
C LYS A 95 -3.36 -5.59 -11.50
N ALA A 96 -3.76 -6.43 -10.54
CA ALA A 96 -4.74 -6.08 -9.52
C ALA A 96 -4.21 -4.96 -8.63
N ALA A 97 -2.97 -5.05 -8.14
CA ALA A 97 -2.35 -4.00 -7.34
C ALA A 97 -2.28 -2.65 -8.07
N ILE A 98 -1.86 -2.64 -9.34
CA ILE A 98 -1.84 -1.42 -10.19
C ILE A 98 -3.25 -0.84 -10.31
N SER A 99 -4.25 -1.69 -10.62
CA SER A 99 -5.63 -1.25 -10.80
C SER A 99 -6.24 -0.70 -9.49
N SER A 100 -6.02 -1.38 -8.36
CA SER A 100 -6.44 -0.93 -7.04
C SER A 100 -5.77 0.39 -6.65
N SER A 101 -4.47 0.52 -6.93
CA SER A 101 -3.72 1.75 -6.66
C SER A 101 -4.20 2.94 -7.50
N ALA A 102 -4.57 2.71 -8.77
CA ALA A 102 -5.18 3.73 -9.63
C ALA A 102 -6.53 4.21 -9.09
N LEU A 103 -7.26 3.33 -8.38
CA LEU A 103 -8.48 3.67 -7.64
C LEU A 103 -8.20 4.25 -6.25
N GLY A 104 -6.95 4.53 -5.89
CA GLY A 104 -6.54 5.02 -4.57
C GLY A 104 -6.79 4.02 -3.43
N LEU A 105 -6.97 2.75 -3.76
CA LEU A 105 -7.09 1.67 -2.78
C LEU A 105 -5.69 1.20 -2.39
N LYS A 106 -5.48 0.95 -1.09
CA LYS A 106 -4.25 0.34 -0.61
C LYS A 106 -4.26 -1.15 -0.98
N ALA A 107 -3.24 -1.60 -1.69
CA ALA A 107 -3.00 -3.03 -1.85
C ALA A 107 -2.59 -3.62 -0.49
N SER A 108 -3.16 -4.77 -0.13
CA SER A 108 -2.77 -5.46 1.10
C SER A 108 -1.38 -6.08 0.90
N ALA A 109 -0.42 -5.69 1.75
CA ALA A 109 0.83 -6.42 1.85
C ALA A 109 0.57 -7.83 2.44
N PRO A 110 1.34 -8.85 2.04
CA PRO A 110 1.25 -10.17 2.64
C PRO A 110 1.68 -10.11 4.11
N SER A 111 0.79 -10.50 5.02
CA SER A 111 1.10 -10.51 6.45
C SER A 111 2.12 -11.63 6.77
N PRO A 112 3.16 -11.35 7.57
CA PRO A 112 4.09 -12.39 8.01
C PRO A 112 3.35 -13.42 8.89
N ALA A 113 3.68 -14.70 8.75
CA ALA A 113 3.13 -15.73 9.62
C ALA A 113 3.71 -15.53 11.03
N CYS A 114 2.92 -15.49 12.11
CA CYS A 114 3.47 -15.45 13.48
C CYS A 114 2.62 -16.34 14.38
N SER A 115 3.16 -17.48 14.78
CA SER A 115 2.45 -18.49 15.58
C SER A 115 2.33 -18.11 17.06
N THR A 116 3.24 -17.29 17.58
CA THR A 116 3.29 -16.87 18.99
C THR A 116 2.40 -15.67 19.30
N GLY A 117 1.93 -14.95 18.29
CA GLY A 117 1.21 -13.68 18.46
C GLY A 117 2.09 -12.51 18.92
N ASN A 118 3.36 -12.73 19.23
CA ASN A 118 4.33 -11.68 19.46
C ASN A 118 5.64 -12.01 18.72
N CYS A 119 5.92 -11.29 17.64
CA CYS A 119 7.09 -11.49 16.78
C CYS A 119 7.68 -10.14 16.40
N SER A 120 8.99 -9.99 16.52
CA SER A 120 9.73 -8.82 16.03
C SER A 120 10.82 -9.29 15.06
N TRP A 121 10.98 -8.55 13.97
CA TRP A 121 12.03 -8.82 12.98
C TRP A 121 13.00 -7.63 12.96
N PRO A 122 14.29 -7.87 12.65
CA PRO A 122 15.17 -6.77 12.29
C PRO A 122 14.66 -6.11 11.00
N LEU A 123 15.20 -4.92 10.69
CA LEU A 123 14.91 -4.21 9.44
C LEU A 123 14.95 -5.16 8.24
N VAL A 124 13.83 -5.24 7.51
CA VAL A 124 13.67 -6.13 6.35
C VAL A 124 13.69 -5.31 5.07
N PRO A 125 14.77 -5.37 4.27
CA PRO A 125 14.81 -4.74 2.97
C PRO A 125 14.00 -5.57 1.96
N SER A 126 13.14 -4.90 1.19
CA SER A 126 12.41 -5.50 0.08
C SER A 126 12.31 -4.54 -1.10
N LEU A 127 12.26 -5.11 -2.30
CA LEU A 127 11.92 -4.39 -3.52
C LEU A 127 10.49 -3.85 -3.43
N ALA A 128 10.33 -2.58 -3.79
CA ALA A 128 9.09 -1.85 -3.75
C ALA A 128 8.93 -0.94 -4.98
N MET A 129 7.76 -0.33 -5.11
CA MET A 129 7.47 0.69 -6.11
C MET A 129 7.32 2.04 -5.42
N CYS A 130 8.20 2.98 -5.74
CA CYS A 130 8.18 4.33 -5.24
C CYS A 130 7.65 5.28 -6.32
N GLY A 131 7.16 6.43 -5.89
CA GLY A 131 6.53 7.38 -6.80
C GLY A 131 6.46 8.78 -6.23
N SER A 132 6.57 9.77 -7.12
CA SER A 132 6.39 11.16 -6.76
C SER A 132 5.88 11.96 -7.96
N CYS A 133 5.24 13.07 -7.65
CA CYS A 133 4.71 14.03 -8.60
C CYS A 133 5.30 15.41 -8.28
N ALA A 134 5.79 16.09 -9.31
CA ALA A 134 6.32 17.45 -9.22
C ALA A 134 5.37 18.42 -9.93
N ASP A 135 5.14 19.57 -9.30
CA ASP A 135 4.43 20.68 -9.93
C ASP A 135 5.32 21.31 -11.01
N VAL A 136 4.84 21.28 -12.25
CA VAL A 136 5.49 21.84 -13.44
C VAL A 136 4.62 22.91 -14.10
N THR A 137 3.65 23.47 -13.36
CA THR A 137 2.74 24.53 -13.83
C THR A 137 3.50 25.71 -14.42
N ALA A 138 4.62 26.11 -13.79
CA ALA A 138 5.48 27.19 -14.27
C ALA A 138 6.14 26.92 -15.64
N LYS A 139 6.18 25.68 -16.11
CA LYS A 139 6.75 25.29 -17.41
C LYS A 139 5.71 25.27 -18.53
N LEU A 140 4.43 25.49 -18.20
CA LEU A 140 3.35 25.52 -19.17
C LEU A 140 3.51 26.75 -20.08
N LYS A 141 3.49 26.51 -21.38
CA LYS A 141 3.48 27.57 -22.38
C LYS A 141 2.12 27.61 -23.06
N SER A 142 1.67 28.79 -23.43
CA SER A 142 0.41 28.98 -24.13
C SER A 142 0.65 29.58 -25.51
N ASN A 143 -0.10 29.09 -26.50
CA ASN A 143 -0.22 29.70 -27.81
C ASN A 143 -1.70 29.98 -28.06
N CYS A 144 -2.07 31.25 -28.14
CA CYS A 144 -3.46 31.68 -28.19
C CYS A 144 -3.78 32.38 -29.50
N THR A 145 -4.76 31.83 -30.21
CA THR A 145 -5.49 32.47 -31.32
C THR A 145 -6.81 33.07 -30.81
N SER A 146 -7.46 33.95 -31.58
CA SER A 146 -8.67 34.69 -31.17
C SER A 146 -9.76 33.83 -30.49
N GLY A 147 -9.70 33.72 -29.15
CA GLY A 147 -10.65 32.98 -28.31
C GLY A 147 -10.25 31.56 -27.90
N TYR A 148 -9.13 31.03 -28.40
CA TYR A 148 -8.73 29.64 -28.20
C TYR A 148 -7.22 29.51 -27.98
N CYS A 149 -6.81 28.71 -26.99
CA CYS A 149 -5.42 28.51 -26.62
C CYS A 149 -5.02 27.03 -26.63
N GLN A 150 -3.80 26.79 -27.07
CA GLN A 150 -3.08 25.54 -26.89
C GLN A 150 -2.08 25.72 -25.77
N TYR A 151 -2.25 24.98 -24.70
CA TYR A 151 -1.33 24.91 -23.57
C TYR A 151 -0.45 23.69 -23.75
N TYR A 152 0.86 23.87 -23.76
CA TYR A 152 1.80 22.80 -24.02
C TYR A 152 2.92 22.78 -22.99
N LEU A 153 3.31 21.56 -22.61
CA LEU A 153 4.49 21.29 -21.80
C LEU A 153 5.71 21.01 -22.69
N PRO A 154 6.93 21.21 -22.18
CA PRO A 154 8.17 20.92 -22.92
C PRO A 154 8.31 19.47 -23.37
N ASP A 155 7.57 18.55 -22.76
CA ASP A 155 7.57 17.13 -23.08
C ASP A 155 6.63 16.75 -24.24
N GLY A 156 5.94 17.73 -24.83
CA GLY A 156 5.03 17.54 -25.97
C GLY A 156 3.57 17.33 -25.58
N MET A 157 3.21 17.32 -24.29
CA MET A 157 1.81 17.28 -23.87
C MET A 157 1.08 18.56 -24.22
N VAL A 158 -0.09 18.44 -24.86
CA VAL A 158 -0.90 19.58 -25.30
C VAL A 158 -2.34 19.45 -24.81
N LEU A 159 -2.80 20.48 -24.08
CA LEU A 159 -4.19 20.70 -23.69
C LEU A 159 -4.77 21.86 -24.48
N GLN A 160 -6.01 21.71 -24.92
CA GLN A 160 -6.69 22.64 -25.80
C GLN A 160 -7.96 23.18 -25.13
N GLY A 161 -8.13 24.51 -25.10
CA GLY A 161 -9.27 25.13 -24.46
C GLY A 161 -9.44 26.62 -24.78
N PRO A 162 -10.53 27.24 -24.33
CA PRO A 162 -10.78 28.67 -24.57
C PRO A 162 -9.72 29.53 -23.88
N LYS A 163 -9.47 30.72 -24.45
CA LYS A 163 -8.60 31.73 -23.84
C LYS A 163 -9.23 32.25 -22.53
N ALA A 164 -8.42 32.56 -21.52
CA ALA A 164 -8.91 33.26 -20.32
C ALA A 164 -9.69 34.55 -20.70
N GLY A 165 -10.78 34.81 -19.98
CA GLY A 165 -11.63 35.98 -20.17
C GLY A 165 -12.58 35.91 -21.38
N VAL A 166 -12.74 34.74 -22.01
CA VAL A 166 -13.77 34.54 -23.04
C VAL A 166 -15.15 34.41 -22.38
N SER A 167 -16.19 34.97 -23.01
CA SER A 167 -17.55 34.90 -22.49
C SER A 167 -18.12 33.48 -22.54
N GLU A 168 -18.99 33.16 -21.58
CA GLU A 168 -19.68 31.86 -21.47
C GLU A 168 -20.37 31.44 -22.78
N ALA A 169 -20.97 32.40 -23.50
CA ALA A 169 -21.62 32.16 -24.79
C ALA A 169 -20.64 31.69 -25.88
N LYS A 170 -19.38 32.12 -25.84
CA LYS A 170 -18.33 31.65 -26.74
C LYS A 170 -17.74 30.32 -26.29
N ILE A 171 -17.68 30.05 -24.98
CA ILE A 171 -17.22 28.76 -24.45
C ILE A 171 -18.13 27.61 -24.94
N GLN A 172 -19.44 27.85 -25.06
CA GLN A 172 -20.38 26.87 -25.62
C GLN A 172 -20.11 26.46 -27.08
N THR A 173 -19.31 27.24 -27.81
CA THR A 173 -18.94 26.93 -29.20
C THR A 173 -17.66 26.11 -29.35
N PHE A 174 -16.91 25.87 -28.26
CA PHE A 174 -15.64 25.14 -28.30
C PHE A 174 -15.71 23.82 -27.51
N ALA A 175 -15.02 22.80 -28.03
CA ALA A 175 -14.67 21.63 -27.22
C ALA A 175 -13.53 22.01 -26.27
N THR A 176 -13.74 21.88 -24.97
CA THR A 176 -12.76 22.25 -23.95
C THR A 176 -12.16 21.00 -23.34
N THR A 177 -10.85 20.82 -23.43
CA THR A 177 -10.16 19.75 -22.70
C THR A 177 -9.91 20.22 -21.28
N LEU A 178 -10.52 19.53 -20.31
CA LEU A 178 -10.42 19.88 -18.89
C LEU A 178 -9.30 19.13 -18.17
N PHE A 179 -9.03 17.91 -18.64
CA PHE A 179 -7.98 17.07 -18.11
C PHE A 179 -7.34 16.31 -19.25
N LYS A 180 -6.03 16.22 -19.25
CA LYS A 180 -5.27 15.35 -20.14
C LYS A 180 -4.10 14.75 -19.39
N VAL A 181 -3.94 13.44 -19.50
CA VAL A 181 -2.81 12.69 -18.96
C VAL A 181 -2.23 11.82 -20.06
N GLY A 182 -0.91 11.68 -20.07
CA GLY A 182 -0.21 10.90 -21.07
C GLY A 182 1.19 10.52 -20.59
N GLN A 183 1.67 9.39 -21.09
CA GLN A 183 3.03 8.95 -20.86
C GLN A 183 4.03 9.94 -21.46
N THR A 184 5.15 10.15 -20.78
CA THR A 184 6.24 10.99 -21.27
C THR A 184 7.59 10.30 -21.09
N THR A 185 8.44 10.39 -22.10
CA THR A 185 9.85 9.96 -22.04
C THR A 185 10.81 11.15 -21.99
N SER A 186 10.28 12.37 -22.16
CA SER A 186 11.04 13.63 -22.21
C SER A 186 10.66 14.55 -21.06
N GLY A 187 10.39 13.96 -19.90
CA GLY A 187 10.12 14.68 -18.65
C GLY A 187 11.24 15.66 -18.31
N GLN A 188 10.90 16.76 -17.65
CA GLN A 188 11.89 17.77 -17.27
C GLN A 188 12.39 17.56 -15.84
N VAL A 189 11.60 16.90 -14.98
CA VAL A 189 11.96 16.60 -13.60
C VAL A 189 12.42 15.15 -13.47
N TYR A 190 11.67 14.23 -14.07
CA TYR A 190 11.95 12.80 -14.05
C TYR A 190 12.49 12.36 -15.42
N SER A 191 13.74 12.71 -15.68
CA SER A 191 14.46 12.31 -16.89
C SER A 191 15.60 11.36 -16.57
N ASP A 192 15.88 10.45 -17.50
CA ASP A 192 17.09 9.64 -17.44
C ASP A 192 18.25 10.38 -18.10
N VAL A 193 19.41 10.33 -17.47
CA VAL A 193 20.66 10.63 -18.16
C VAL A 193 21.19 9.32 -18.72
N LEU A 194 21.17 9.20 -20.06
CA LEU A 194 21.68 8.02 -20.75
C LEU A 194 23.09 7.65 -20.26
N ASN A 195 23.34 6.36 -20.09
CA ASN A 195 24.62 5.78 -19.67
C ASN A 195 25.12 6.24 -18.29
N LYS A 196 24.22 6.63 -17.38
CA LYS A 196 24.56 6.91 -15.98
C LYS A 196 23.73 6.04 -15.02
N PRO A 197 24.28 5.70 -13.83
CA PRO A 197 23.49 5.15 -12.73
C PRO A 197 22.34 6.09 -12.37
N GLY A 198 21.18 5.53 -12.03
CA GLY A 198 19.97 6.29 -11.81
C GLY A 198 18.80 5.44 -11.33
N ARG A 199 17.59 6.01 -11.40
CA ARG A 199 16.35 5.35 -11.03
C ARG A 199 15.92 4.37 -12.11
N ILE A 200 15.33 3.25 -11.69
CA ILE A 200 14.70 2.30 -12.61
C ILE A 200 13.24 2.69 -12.78
N TYR A 201 12.94 3.55 -13.76
CA TYR A 201 11.57 4.00 -14.01
C TYR A 201 10.68 2.86 -14.52
N ALA A 202 9.54 2.67 -13.83
CA ALA A 202 8.47 1.80 -14.27
C ALA A 202 7.45 2.56 -15.12
N ALA A 203 7.20 3.85 -14.82
CA ALA A 203 6.35 4.71 -15.64
C ALA A 203 6.68 6.18 -15.43
N ARG A 204 6.43 6.99 -16.46
CA ARG A 204 6.53 8.45 -16.41
C ARG A 204 5.39 9.04 -17.19
N PHE A 205 4.69 10.00 -16.62
CA PHE A 205 3.54 10.62 -17.24
C PHE A 205 3.39 12.04 -16.74
N SER A 206 2.80 12.89 -17.57
CA SER A 206 2.45 14.24 -17.21
C SER A 206 0.96 14.46 -17.39
N ALA A 207 0.42 15.38 -16.61
CA ALA A 207 -0.97 15.75 -16.66
C ALA A 207 -1.10 17.27 -16.71
N ILE A 208 -2.04 17.74 -17.52
CA ILE A 208 -2.50 19.13 -17.51
C ILE A 208 -3.97 19.09 -17.12
N THR A 209 -4.33 19.85 -16.10
CA THR A 209 -5.69 19.91 -15.57
C THR A 209 -6.11 21.36 -15.38
N THR A 210 -7.40 21.64 -15.49
CA THR A 210 -8.04 22.89 -15.10
C THR A 210 -9.16 22.58 -14.11
N TRP A 211 -9.58 23.55 -13.29
CA TRP A 211 -10.75 23.32 -12.43
C TRP A 211 -11.99 23.07 -13.29
N VAL A 212 -12.75 22.02 -12.96
CA VAL A 212 -13.98 21.65 -13.70
C VAL A 212 -15.05 22.75 -13.59
N GLN A 213 -15.01 23.54 -12.51
CA GLN A 213 -15.92 24.65 -12.26
C GLN A 213 -15.53 25.91 -13.05
N GLU A 214 -14.26 26.04 -13.44
CA GLU A 214 -13.76 27.15 -14.25
C GLU A 214 -13.85 26.77 -15.73
N ARG A 215 -14.96 27.15 -16.36
CA ARG A 215 -15.14 27.06 -17.81
C ARG A 215 -14.18 27.94 -18.62
N ASN A 216 -13.33 28.73 -17.94
CA ASN A 216 -12.22 29.51 -18.49
C ASN A 216 -10.89 28.95 -17.94
N PRO A 217 -10.17 28.11 -18.70
CA PRO A 217 -8.99 27.40 -18.19
C PRO A 217 -7.77 28.30 -17.98
N GLY A 218 -7.70 29.49 -18.57
CA GLY A 218 -6.42 30.18 -18.68
C GLY A 218 -5.78 30.68 -17.37
N ASP A 219 -6.54 30.81 -16.27
CA ASP A 219 -6.00 31.28 -14.98
C ASP A 219 -5.82 30.16 -13.94
N SER A 220 -6.26 28.93 -14.24
CA SER A 220 -6.24 27.82 -13.26
C SER A 220 -5.70 26.49 -13.77
N LEU A 221 -4.96 26.54 -14.87
CA LEU A 221 -4.24 25.37 -15.33
C LEU A 221 -3.16 24.99 -14.32
N ALA A 222 -3.23 23.75 -13.87
CA ALA A 222 -2.17 23.09 -13.15
C ALA A 222 -1.54 22.03 -14.06
N ALA A 223 -0.22 21.94 -14.02
CA ALA A 223 0.52 20.91 -14.73
C ALA A 223 1.40 20.13 -13.75
N THR A 224 1.36 18.82 -13.87
CA THR A 224 2.10 17.91 -12.98
C THR A 224 2.86 16.90 -13.80
N GLU A 225 4.10 16.65 -13.42
CA GLU A 225 4.92 15.56 -13.96
C GLU A 225 5.07 14.51 -12.87
N CYS A 226 4.77 13.25 -13.16
CA CYS A 226 4.81 12.15 -12.21
C CYS A 226 5.68 11.02 -12.73
N ALA A 227 6.34 10.32 -11.82
CA ALA A 227 7.08 9.12 -12.14
C ALA A 227 6.88 8.04 -11.07
N LEU A 228 6.91 6.79 -11.52
CA LEU A 228 6.98 5.59 -10.72
C LEU A 228 8.29 4.89 -11.03
N TRP A 229 9.02 4.45 -10.01
CA TRP A 229 10.30 3.77 -10.14
C TRP A 229 10.45 2.69 -9.09
N PHE A 230 11.29 1.70 -9.40
CA PHE A 230 11.67 0.69 -8.42
C PHE A 230 12.61 1.29 -7.37
N CYS A 231 12.41 0.86 -6.14
CA CYS A 231 13.21 1.24 -4.99
C CYS A 231 13.32 0.06 -4.02
N ILE A 232 14.23 0.16 -3.07
CA ILE A 232 14.31 -0.71 -1.90
C ILE A 232 13.70 0.05 -0.74
N GLN A 233 12.72 -0.54 -0.08
CA GLN A 233 12.20 -0.05 1.19
C GLN A 233 12.62 -1.00 2.30
N ALA A 234 13.10 -0.42 3.41
CA ALA A 234 13.39 -1.17 4.62
C ALA A 234 12.21 -1.04 5.59
N TYR A 235 11.59 -2.18 5.91
CA TYR A 235 10.42 -2.23 6.76
C TYR A 235 10.81 -2.58 8.19
N ASN A 236 10.26 -1.81 9.13
CA ASN A 236 10.25 -2.13 10.54
C ASN A 236 8.91 -2.80 10.84
N THR A 237 8.97 -4.12 10.97
CA THR A 237 7.80 -4.99 11.06
C THR A 237 7.79 -5.70 12.41
N SER A 238 6.63 -5.66 13.07
CA SER A 238 6.37 -6.40 14.31
C SER A 238 4.93 -6.87 14.36
N ILE A 239 4.70 -7.94 15.10
CA ILE A 239 3.38 -8.41 15.48
C ILE A 239 3.32 -8.35 16.99
N LEU A 240 2.39 -7.57 17.54
CA LEU A 240 2.15 -7.43 18.98
C LEU A 240 0.74 -7.91 19.28
N SER A 241 0.59 -8.94 20.12
CA SER A 241 -0.72 -9.51 20.46
C SER A 241 -1.56 -9.91 19.23
N GLY A 242 -0.91 -10.41 18.18
CA GLY A 242 -1.55 -10.80 16.92
C GLY A 242 -1.86 -9.64 15.96
N ILE A 243 -1.54 -8.40 16.33
CA ILE A 243 -1.75 -7.21 15.50
C ILE A 243 -0.45 -6.89 14.74
N HIS A 244 -0.54 -6.80 13.42
CA HIS A 244 0.58 -6.46 12.54
C HIS A 244 0.82 -4.95 12.50
N HIS A 245 2.04 -4.54 12.83
CA HIS A 245 2.55 -3.18 12.74
C HIS A 245 3.72 -3.16 11.76
N GLU A 246 3.63 -2.30 10.75
CA GLU A 246 4.65 -2.16 9.72
C GLU A 246 4.81 -0.68 9.35
N SER A 247 6.06 -0.24 9.21
CA SER A 247 6.39 1.12 8.77
C SER A 247 7.63 1.10 7.90
N VAL A 248 7.72 2.04 6.96
CA VAL A 248 8.89 2.23 6.11
C VAL A 248 9.86 3.15 6.84
N GLU A 249 11.04 2.63 7.18
CA GLU A 249 12.08 3.40 7.87
C GLU A 249 13.02 4.08 6.86
N MET A 250 13.28 3.41 5.73
CA MET A 250 14.27 3.87 4.74
C MET A 250 13.85 3.50 3.33
N GLU A 251 14.28 4.34 2.39
CA GLU A 251 14.10 4.15 0.96
C GLU A 251 15.44 4.37 0.24
N TYR A 252 15.69 3.58 -0.81
CA TYR A 252 16.88 3.70 -1.66
C TYR A 252 16.53 3.35 -3.10
N ASP A 253 17.01 4.13 -4.08
CA ASP A 253 16.54 4.07 -5.47
C ASP A 253 17.65 4.11 -6.53
N MET A 254 18.93 4.04 -6.13
CA MET A 254 20.05 4.13 -7.06
C MET A 254 20.47 2.76 -7.60
N ALA A 255 20.40 2.61 -8.93
CA ALA A 255 20.72 1.39 -9.63
C ALA A 255 21.81 1.57 -10.71
N THR A 256 22.34 0.45 -11.18
CA THR A 256 23.19 0.40 -12.37
C THR A 256 22.49 1.04 -13.57
N PHE A 257 23.28 1.54 -14.53
CA PHE A 257 22.70 2.11 -15.74
C PHE A 257 21.80 1.10 -16.46
N LEU A 258 20.68 1.59 -16.99
CA LEU A 258 19.77 0.83 -17.84
C LEU A 258 20.34 0.80 -19.27
N ASP A 259 20.59 -0.39 -19.81
CA ASP A 259 20.91 -0.55 -21.22
C ASP A 259 19.62 -0.51 -22.07
N PRO A 260 19.40 0.52 -22.90
CA PRO A 260 18.20 0.61 -23.73
C PRO A 260 18.03 -0.56 -24.71
N GLN A 261 19.13 -1.18 -25.15
CA GLN A 261 19.08 -2.33 -26.05
C GLN A 261 18.52 -3.58 -25.36
N ASN A 262 18.80 -3.74 -24.06
CA ASN A 262 18.28 -4.87 -23.29
C ASN A 262 16.82 -4.69 -22.87
N LEU A 263 16.38 -3.45 -22.67
CA LEU A 263 14.95 -3.11 -22.50
C LEU A 263 14.15 -3.50 -23.75
N LEU A 264 14.63 -3.13 -24.95
CA LEU A 264 13.95 -3.42 -26.22
C LEU A 264 13.94 -4.91 -26.60
N ARG A 265 14.95 -5.65 -26.15
CA ARG A 265 15.10 -7.09 -26.46
C ARG A 265 14.55 -7.99 -25.37
N SER A 266 14.01 -7.43 -24.28
CA SER A 266 13.56 -8.20 -23.12
C SER A 266 14.64 -9.21 -22.68
N GLY A 267 15.90 -8.74 -22.61
CA GLY A 267 17.10 -9.57 -22.41
C GLY A 267 17.10 -10.32 -21.07
N PRO A 268 17.93 -11.37 -20.92
CA PRO A 268 18.08 -12.05 -19.64
C PRO A 268 18.69 -11.11 -18.58
N GLY A 269 18.17 -11.15 -17.35
CA GLY A 269 18.63 -10.32 -16.23
C GLY A 269 17.92 -8.96 -16.12
N GLY A 270 18.52 -8.04 -15.37
CA GLY A 270 17.96 -6.73 -15.07
C GLY A 270 18.98 -5.79 -14.41
N PRO A 271 18.66 -4.49 -14.30
CA PRO A 271 19.45 -3.55 -13.53
C PRO A 271 19.43 -3.91 -12.04
N ASN A 272 20.57 -3.77 -11.38
CA ASN A 272 20.71 -4.05 -9.96
C ASN A 272 20.87 -2.75 -9.17
N PHE A 273 20.33 -2.70 -7.97
CA PHE A 273 20.65 -1.62 -7.03
C PHE A 273 22.11 -1.73 -6.57
N THR A 274 22.79 -0.58 -6.48
CA THR A 274 24.22 -0.51 -6.13
C THR A 274 24.46 0.52 -5.05
N GLY A 275 25.48 0.32 -4.21
CA GLY A 275 25.80 1.27 -3.13
C GLY A 275 24.75 1.34 -2.02
N ILE A 276 24.00 0.26 -1.82
CA ILE A 276 22.95 0.22 -0.80
C ILE A 276 23.59 0.39 0.59
N PRO A 277 23.15 1.35 1.42
CA PRO A 277 23.76 1.61 2.72
C PRO A 277 23.68 0.41 3.68
N ASP A 278 24.74 0.15 4.47
CA ASP A 278 24.81 -0.98 5.41
C ASP A 278 23.66 -1.02 6.43
N LYS A 279 23.08 0.14 6.75
CA LYS A 279 21.90 0.29 7.62
C LYS A 279 20.65 -0.46 7.12
N PHE A 280 20.61 -0.90 5.85
CA PHE A 280 19.52 -1.73 5.31
C PHE A 280 19.55 -3.20 5.81
N ASN A 281 20.57 -3.61 6.58
CA ASN A 281 20.67 -4.97 7.13
C ASN A 281 20.63 -6.06 6.03
N ILE A 282 21.42 -5.84 4.97
CA ILE A 282 21.49 -6.73 3.80
C ILE A 282 22.63 -7.73 3.99
N SER A 283 22.39 -9.00 3.68
CA SER A 283 23.41 -10.06 3.67
C SER A 283 24.38 -9.89 2.50
N GLU A 284 25.65 -10.25 2.72
CA GLU A 284 26.66 -10.22 1.67
C GLU A 284 26.24 -11.05 0.45
N GLY A 285 26.36 -10.45 -0.75
CA GLY A 285 26.00 -11.08 -2.02
C GLY A 285 24.52 -11.01 -2.41
N THR A 286 23.64 -10.45 -1.55
CA THR A 286 22.24 -10.21 -1.93
C THR A 286 22.12 -9.10 -2.97
N VAL A 287 21.32 -9.36 -4.00
CA VAL A 287 21.09 -8.43 -5.11
C VAL A 287 19.62 -8.09 -5.19
N PHE A 288 19.31 -6.80 -5.28
CA PHE A 288 17.97 -6.30 -5.52
C PHE A 288 17.84 -5.82 -6.95
N GLY A 289 16.71 -6.12 -7.60
CA GLY A 289 16.42 -5.59 -8.93
C GLY A 289 15.26 -6.29 -9.65
N PRO A 290 14.53 -5.58 -10.53
CA PRO A 290 13.58 -6.18 -11.46
C PRO A 290 14.27 -6.69 -12.72
N SER A 291 13.67 -7.66 -13.42
CA SER A 291 14.13 -8.01 -14.78
C SER A 291 13.72 -6.97 -15.81
N TYR A 292 14.46 -6.88 -16.93
CA TYR A 292 14.14 -5.95 -18.03
C TYR A 292 12.71 -6.13 -18.56
N LYS A 293 12.26 -7.39 -18.62
CA LYS A 293 10.92 -7.77 -19.07
C LYS A 293 9.81 -7.22 -18.17
N VAL A 294 10.04 -7.24 -16.86
CA VAL A 294 9.10 -6.68 -15.89
C VAL A 294 9.01 -5.18 -16.04
N ILE A 295 10.15 -4.49 -16.22
CA ILE A 295 10.17 -3.03 -16.41
C ILE A 295 9.34 -2.67 -17.64
N GLU A 296 9.53 -3.36 -18.76
CA GLU A 296 8.76 -3.16 -19.99
C GLU A 296 7.26 -3.43 -19.76
N ALA A 297 6.91 -4.58 -19.18
CA ALA A 297 5.53 -4.97 -18.93
C ALA A 297 4.79 -4.02 -17.97
N LEU A 298 5.50 -3.45 -16.99
CA LEU A 298 4.97 -2.41 -16.09
C LEU A 298 4.73 -1.11 -16.82
N ASN A 299 5.70 -0.67 -17.62
CA ASN A 299 5.58 0.55 -18.38
C ASN A 299 4.39 0.49 -19.33
N ASP A 300 4.22 -0.62 -20.05
CA ASP A 300 3.04 -0.86 -20.89
C ASP A 300 1.74 -0.86 -20.06
N SER A 301 1.68 -1.64 -18.98
CA SER A 301 0.47 -1.77 -18.15
C SER A 301 0.06 -0.45 -17.49
N ILE A 302 1.02 0.37 -17.06
CA ILE A 302 0.76 1.67 -16.43
C ILE A 302 0.42 2.70 -17.51
N SER A 303 1.08 2.70 -18.67
CA SER A 303 0.79 3.62 -19.77
C SER A 303 -0.67 3.55 -20.21
N GLU A 304 -1.27 2.36 -20.21
CA GLU A 304 -2.68 2.16 -20.48
C GLU A 304 -3.59 2.82 -19.43
N GLN A 305 -3.15 2.91 -18.17
CA GLN A 305 -3.87 3.54 -17.08
C GLN A 305 -3.76 5.07 -17.12
N VAL A 306 -2.59 5.59 -17.49
CA VAL A 306 -2.27 7.03 -17.47
C VAL A 306 -2.37 7.69 -18.85
N SER A 307 -3.31 7.25 -19.67
CA SER A 307 -3.57 7.82 -20.99
C SER A 307 -5.04 8.20 -21.15
N GLY A 308 -5.27 9.45 -21.53
CA GLY A 308 -6.57 9.92 -21.98
C GLY A 308 -6.89 11.36 -21.62
N ASN A 309 -8.11 11.76 -21.94
CA ASN A 309 -8.60 13.11 -21.69
C ASN A 309 -10.06 13.13 -21.23
N VAL A 310 -10.39 14.23 -20.57
CA VAL A 310 -11.77 14.64 -20.27
C VAL A 310 -12.03 15.92 -21.04
N THR A 311 -13.07 15.91 -21.86
CA THR A 311 -13.47 17.05 -22.66
C THR A 311 -14.90 17.43 -22.35
N TRP A 312 -15.21 18.72 -22.42
CA TRP A 312 -16.55 19.25 -22.33
C TRP A 312 -16.97 19.73 -23.72
N SER A 313 -18.11 19.22 -24.21
CA SER A 313 -18.71 19.70 -25.45
C SER A 313 -19.79 20.72 -25.13
N GLY A 314 -19.52 21.98 -25.49
CA GLY A 314 -20.50 23.05 -25.37
C GLY A 314 -21.75 22.86 -26.22
N HIS A 315 -21.66 22.10 -27.32
CA HIS A 315 -22.81 21.81 -28.21
C HIS A 315 -23.83 20.85 -27.60
N TYR A 316 -23.36 19.84 -26.85
CA TYR A 316 -24.24 18.84 -26.21
C TYR A 316 -24.47 19.10 -24.72
N GLY A 317 -23.72 20.03 -24.11
CA GLY A 317 -23.77 20.26 -22.67
C GLY A 317 -23.37 19.02 -21.87
N ALA A 318 -22.38 18.27 -22.34
CA ALA A 318 -21.99 16.99 -21.74
C ALA A 318 -20.46 16.79 -21.69
N PHE A 319 -20.01 16.06 -20.68
CA PHE A 319 -18.64 15.58 -20.58
C PHE A 319 -18.44 14.35 -21.47
N GLN A 320 -17.33 14.33 -22.19
CA GLN A 320 -16.85 13.23 -22.99
C GLN A 320 -15.52 12.76 -22.42
N TYR A 321 -15.40 11.45 -22.24
CA TYR A 321 -14.23 10.78 -21.67
C TYR A 321 -13.62 9.89 -22.74
N SER A 322 -12.30 9.92 -22.93
CA SER A 322 -11.65 9.02 -23.88
C SER A 322 -11.69 7.55 -23.44
N SER A 323 -11.84 7.30 -22.14
CA SER A 323 -12.09 5.98 -21.56
C SER A 323 -12.63 6.11 -20.13
N ASP A 324 -12.97 4.99 -19.49
CA ASP A 324 -13.41 4.96 -18.10
C ASP A 324 -12.31 5.37 -17.10
N ARG A 325 -11.03 5.35 -17.53
CA ARG A 325 -9.87 5.68 -16.68
C ARG A 325 -9.77 7.19 -16.42
N PRO A 326 -9.71 8.09 -17.43
CA PRO A 326 -9.82 9.54 -17.22
C PRO A 326 -11.10 9.97 -16.50
N LYS A 327 -12.19 9.19 -16.58
CA LYS A 327 -13.39 9.45 -15.78
C LYS A 327 -13.10 9.27 -14.28
N ALA A 328 -12.43 8.18 -13.89
CA ALA A 328 -12.02 7.93 -12.51
C ALA A 328 -10.97 8.96 -12.01
N PHE A 329 -9.99 9.31 -12.84
CA PHE A 329 -8.98 10.33 -12.50
C PHE A 329 -9.57 11.75 -12.46
N GLY A 330 -10.38 12.12 -13.45
CA GLY A 330 -10.98 13.45 -13.60
C GLY A 330 -12.03 13.77 -12.54
N MET A 331 -12.79 12.78 -12.04
CA MET A 331 -13.68 13.00 -10.89
C MET A 331 -12.93 13.26 -9.58
N ARG A 332 -11.65 12.87 -9.50
CA ARG A 332 -10.79 13.05 -8.31
C ARG A 332 -9.81 14.20 -8.44
N ALA A 333 -9.62 14.76 -9.64
CA ALA A 333 -8.96 16.04 -9.86
C ALA A 333 -9.88 17.18 -9.36
N LYS A 334 -10.04 17.22 -8.03
CA LYS A 334 -10.73 18.19 -7.16
C LYS A 334 -11.93 18.98 -7.73
N ILE A 335 -13.09 18.50 -7.29
CA ILE A 335 -14.10 19.30 -6.55
C ILE A 335 -13.44 20.03 -5.38
#